data_AF-A0A1K1SYM7-F1
#
_entry.id   AF-A0A1K1SYM7-F1
#
_cell.length_a   1.000
_cell.length_b   1.000
_cell.length_c   1.000
_cell.angle_alpha   90.00
_cell.angle_beta   90.00
_cell.angle_gamma   90.00
#
_symmetry.space_group_name_H-M   'P 1'
#
loop_
_entity.id
_entity.type
_entity.pdbx_description
1 polymer ?
#
loop_
_entity_poly.entity_id
_entity_poly.type
_entity_poly.pdbx_seq_one_letter_code
_entity_poly.pdbx_strand_id
1 'polypeptide(L)'
;MSIYTEILGLNPEDLNNVADASIGYASYLASIMENPDNKGTNTLPWIASSYLLAASLKSVIDPLESSQVYSLAASFYKLADNPYWKIAAICGYDNEIITYKQIANDNTTFSNSLFYDLLSYILLENNTSSLFRMSERWGQQPISRLGIPLGYFSSAIGEIQNGRPNDANGFSSLKILLSRAAENIAILRADNYHWGNFKGTFLAVEPEILAFCICLCKIWTNRNMPSDELLRGTEGEDIVFIPLRIAIEITDNRSLERPYSHKV
;
A
#
# COMPACT_ATOMS: atom_id res chain seq x y z
N MET A 1 -0.82 3.76 20.87
CA MET A 1 -1.60 4.57 19.93
C MET A 1 -0.64 5.06 18.86
N SER A 2 -0.95 4.80 17.58
CA SER A 2 -0.03 5.06 16.47
C SER A 2 0.26 6.55 16.24
N ILE A 3 1.51 6.84 15.92
CA ILE A 3 1.99 8.18 15.56
C ILE A 3 1.39 8.71 14.26
N TYR A 4 0.95 7.83 13.35
CA TYR A 4 0.49 8.25 12.02
C TYR A 4 -0.79 9.08 12.09
N THR A 5 -1.70 8.73 13.01
CA THR A 5 -2.91 9.52 13.27
C THR A 5 -2.61 10.94 13.73
N GLU A 6 -1.56 11.13 14.54
CA GLU A 6 -1.08 12.45 14.99
C GLU A 6 -0.49 13.26 13.82
N ILE A 7 0.39 12.66 13.02
CA ILE A 7 1.01 13.32 11.84
C ILE A 7 -0.06 13.75 10.82
N LEU A 8 -1.09 12.92 10.63
CA LEU A 8 -2.20 13.18 9.71
C LEU A 8 -3.26 14.14 10.29
N GLY A 9 -3.24 14.41 11.59
CA GLY A 9 -4.28 15.17 12.27
C GLY A 9 -5.65 14.49 12.20
N LEU A 10 -5.68 13.17 12.38
CA LEU A 10 -6.88 12.35 12.35
C LEU A 10 -7.24 11.88 13.76
N ASN A 11 -8.54 11.81 14.07
CA ASN A 11 -9.02 11.23 15.32
C ASN A 11 -8.92 9.69 15.24
N PRO A 12 -8.10 9.03 16.07
CA PRO A 12 -7.94 7.58 16.06
C PRO A 12 -9.21 6.83 16.47
N GLU A 13 -10.05 7.42 17.32
CA GLU A 13 -11.31 6.80 17.75
C GLU A 13 -12.31 6.73 16.60
N ASP A 14 -12.46 7.82 15.86
CA ASP A 14 -13.32 7.88 14.68
C ASP A 14 -12.83 6.94 13.57
N LEU A 15 -11.51 6.90 13.34
CA LEU A 15 -10.90 5.96 12.40
C LEU A 15 -11.19 4.50 12.77
N ASN A 16 -11.03 4.14 14.05
CA ASN A 16 -11.35 2.80 14.55
C ASN A 16 -12.84 2.49 14.37
N ASN A 17 -13.72 3.40 14.74
CA ASN A 17 -15.16 3.22 14.61
C ASN A 17 -15.58 2.95 13.15
N VAL A 18 -15.03 3.70 12.19
CA VAL A 18 -15.31 3.49 10.76
C VAL A 18 -14.70 2.19 10.25
N ALA A 19 -13.48 1.84 10.67
CA ALA A 19 -12.84 0.59 10.31
C ALA A 19 -13.62 -0.62 10.83
N ASP A 20 -14.01 -0.62 12.10
CA ASP A 20 -14.75 -1.70 12.74
C ASP A 20 -16.16 -1.83 12.17
N ALA A 21 -16.84 -0.71 11.86
CA ALA A 21 -18.12 -0.74 11.15
C ALA A 21 -17.98 -1.37 9.76
N SER A 22 -16.90 -1.07 9.05
CA SER A 22 -16.62 -1.64 7.72
C SER A 22 -16.30 -3.13 7.78
N ILE A 23 -15.54 -3.58 8.80
CA ILE A 23 -15.29 -5.01 9.08
C ILE A 23 -16.58 -5.73 9.43
N GLY A 24 -17.42 -5.13 10.30
CA GLY A 24 -18.70 -5.70 10.70
C GLY A 24 -19.65 -5.86 9.51
N TYR A 25 -19.73 -4.86 8.64
CA TYR A 25 -20.52 -4.93 7.41
C TYR A 25 -20.01 -6.01 6.45
N ALA A 26 -18.68 -6.07 6.23
CA ALA A 26 -18.06 -7.09 5.39
C ALA A 26 -18.32 -8.51 5.92
N SER A 27 -18.20 -8.69 7.24
CA SER A 27 -18.44 -9.96 7.94
C SER A 27 -19.90 -10.39 7.85
N TYR A 28 -20.84 -9.46 8.02
CA TYR A 28 -22.27 -9.72 7.85
C TYR A 28 -22.58 -10.21 6.44
N LEU A 29 -22.12 -9.48 5.42
CA LEU A 29 -22.31 -9.88 4.01
C LEU A 29 -21.68 -11.24 3.70
N ALA A 30 -20.48 -11.53 4.22
CA ALA A 30 -19.83 -12.83 4.07
C ALA A 30 -20.67 -13.96 4.69
N SER A 31 -21.22 -13.75 5.90
CA SER A 31 -22.06 -14.76 6.56
C SER A 31 -23.36 -15.07 5.78
N ILE A 32 -23.90 -14.11 5.04
CA ILE A 32 -25.10 -14.31 4.21
C ILE A 32 -24.77 -15.08 2.93
N MET A 33 -23.54 -14.99 2.42
CA MET A 33 -23.09 -15.77 1.26
C MET A 33 -22.92 -17.26 1.55
N GLU A 34 -22.66 -17.63 2.81
CA GLU A 34 -22.56 -19.04 3.23
C GLU A 34 -23.91 -19.76 3.21
N ASN A 35 -25.04 -19.05 3.01
CA ASN A 35 -26.34 -19.67 2.82
C ASN A 35 -26.48 -20.25 1.41
N PRO A 36 -26.80 -21.56 1.28
CA PRO A 36 -26.85 -22.26 -0.01
C PRO A 36 -27.93 -21.74 -0.97
N ASP A 37 -28.92 -21.00 -0.48
CA ASP A 37 -29.99 -20.40 -1.29
C ASP A 37 -29.59 -19.06 -1.94
N ASN A 38 -28.48 -18.43 -1.49
CA ASN A 38 -28.00 -17.16 -2.01
C ASN A 38 -26.87 -17.36 -3.02
N LYS A 39 -27.19 -17.30 -4.32
CA LYS A 39 -26.21 -17.27 -5.43
C LYS A 39 -25.47 -15.92 -5.53
N GLY A 40 -24.98 -15.40 -4.40
CA GLY A 40 -24.50 -14.03 -4.21
C GLY A 40 -23.09 -13.75 -4.73
N THR A 41 -22.71 -14.16 -5.94
CA THR A 41 -21.39 -13.76 -6.50
C THR A 41 -21.27 -12.24 -6.66
N ASN A 42 -22.40 -11.53 -6.82
CA ASN A 42 -22.44 -10.07 -6.94
C ASN A 42 -22.06 -9.33 -5.64
N THR A 43 -22.03 -9.98 -4.48
CA THR A 43 -21.66 -9.33 -3.19
C THR A 43 -20.16 -9.36 -2.92
N LEU A 44 -19.38 -10.23 -3.59
CA LEU A 44 -17.95 -10.39 -3.36
C LEU A 44 -17.15 -9.07 -3.50
N PRO A 45 -17.36 -8.23 -4.53
CA PRO A 45 -16.62 -6.97 -4.64
C PRO A 45 -16.90 -6.01 -3.49
N TRP A 46 -18.12 -6.04 -2.93
CA TRP A 46 -18.52 -5.19 -1.81
C TRP A 46 -17.88 -5.63 -0.50
N ILE A 47 -17.83 -6.95 -0.26
CA ILE A 47 -17.13 -7.52 0.89
C ILE A 47 -15.64 -7.16 0.82
N ALA A 48 -15.01 -7.41 -0.34
CA ALA A 48 -13.59 -7.14 -0.55
C ALA A 48 -13.25 -5.66 -0.35
N SER A 49 -14.06 -4.76 -0.92
CA SER A 49 -13.85 -3.31 -0.81
C SER A 49 -14.07 -2.80 0.62
N SER A 50 -15.01 -3.39 1.37
CA SER A 50 -15.26 -3.04 2.78
C SER A 50 -14.08 -3.44 3.67
N TYR A 51 -13.52 -4.64 3.48
CA TYR A 51 -12.29 -5.05 4.16
C TYR A 51 -11.10 -4.19 3.74
N LEU A 52 -10.95 -3.86 2.45
CA LEU A 52 -9.86 -3.01 1.97
C LEU A 52 -9.90 -1.62 2.60
N LEU A 53 -11.08 -1.02 2.68
CA LEU A 53 -11.29 0.27 3.35
C LEU A 53 -10.90 0.18 4.82
N ALA A 54 -11.41 -0.82 5.53
CA ALA A 54 -11.08 -1.04 6.93
C ALA A 54 -9.58 -1.22 7.17
N ALA A 55 -8.92 -2.05 6.34
CA ALA A 55 -7.49 -2.30 6.43
C ALA A 55 -6.69 -1.01 6.20
N SER A 56 -7.10 -0.19 5.25
CA SER A 56 -6.43 1.08 4.94
C SER A 56 -6.61 2.14 6.04
N LEU A 57 -7.71 2.08 6.80
CA LEU A 57 -7.90 2.91 7.99
C LEU A 57 -7.11 2.34 9.18
N LYS A 58 -7.12 1.02 9.37
CA LYS A 58 -6.34 0.37 10.43
C LYS A 58 -4.84 0.52 10.21
N SER A 59 -4.35 0.59 8.98
CA SER A 59 -2.91 0.69 8.71
C SER A 59 -2.27 1.95 9.30
N VAL A 60 -3.04 3.02 9.51
CA VAL A 60 -2.56 4.23 10.22
C VAL A 60 -2.74 4.16 11.73
N ILE A 61 -3.51 3.21 12.26
CA ILE A 61 -3.79 3.03 13.71
C ILE A 61 -2.91 1.93 14.32
N ASP A 62 -2.87 0.79 13.63
CA ASP A 62 -2.11 -0.42 13.95
C ASP A 62 -1.73 -1.12 12.63
N PRO A 63 -0.52 -0.83 12.10
CA PRO A 63 -0.03 -1.46 10.87
C PRO A 63 -0.06 -2.99 10.91
N LEU A 64 0.27 -3.59 12.05
CA LEU A 64 0.36 -5.03 12.20
C LEU A 64 -1.02 -5.67 12.13
N GLU A 65 -2.01 -5.13 12.85
CA GLU A 65 -3.39 -5.60 12.78
C GLU A 65 -3.98 -5.44 11.36
N SER A 66 -3.62 -4.34 10.67
CA SER A 66 -4.11 -4.08 9.32
C SER A 66 -3.74 -5.16 8.30
N SER A 67 -2.61 -5.85 8.50
CA SER A 67 -2.13 -6.89 7.59
C SER A 67 -3.13 -8.03 7.43
N GLN A 68 -3.72 -8.49 8.53
CA GLN A 68 -4.73 -9.57 8.53
C GLN A 68 -6.00 -9.16 7.79
N VAL A 69 -6.41 -7.89 7.96
CA VAL A 69 -7.60 -7.36 7.28
C VAL A 69 -7.35 -7.20 5.78
N TYR A 70 -6.13 -6.82 5.38
CA TYR A 70 -5.71 -6.83 3.98
C TYR A 70 -5.73 -8.24 3.36
N SER A 71 -5.28 -9.27 4.09
CA SER A 71 -5.38 -10.68 3.64
C SER A 71 -6.82 -11.14 3.41
N LEU A 72 -7.74 -10.74 4.28
CA LEU A 72 -9.17 -11.00 4.09
C LEU A 72 -9.69 -10.32 2.82
N ALA A 73 -9.36 -9.03 2.62
CA ALA A 73 -9.71 -8.31 1.40
C ALA A 73 -9.16 -9.01 0.15
N ALA A 74 -7.91 -9.47 0.20
CA ALA A 74 -7.26 -10.18 -0.89
C ALA A 74 -8.01 -11.48 -1.25
N SER A 75 -8.40 -12.27 -0.24
CA SER A 75 -9.16 -13.50 -0.44
C SER A 75 -10.48 -13.25 -1.18
N PHE A 76 -11.23 -12.22 -0.78
CA PHE A 76 -12.50 -11.89 -1.44
C PHE A 76 -12.31 -11.27 -2.83
N TYR A 77 -11.31 -10.42 -3.05
CA TYR A 77 -11.01 -9.93 -4.39
C TYR A 77 -10.59 -11.07 -5.33
N LYS A 78 -9.85 -12.06 -4.82
CA LYS A 78 -9.44 -13.24 -5.59
C LYS A 78 -10.64 -14.11 -5.97
N LEU A 79 -11.56 -14.34 -5.04
CA LEU A 79 -12.84 -15.01 -5.32
C LEU A 79 -13.70 -14.26 -6.35
N ALA A 80 -13.59 -12.93 -6.39
CA ALA A 80 -14.29 -12.08 -7.35
C ALA A 80 -13.60 -11.96 -8.73
N ASP A 81 -12.50 -12.70 -8.97
CA ASP A 81 -11.64 -12.57 -10.16
C ASP A 81 -11.17 -11.12 -10.42
N ASN A 82 -10.96 -10.35 -9.34
CA ASN A 82 -10.50 -8.97 -9.42
C ASN A 82 -8.99 -8.89 -9.15
N PRO A 83 -8.15 -8.45 -10.11
CA PRO A 83 -6.69 -8.47 -9.98
C PRO A 83 -6.15 -7.62 -8.82
N TYR A 84 -6.97 -6.73 -8.24
CA TYR A 84 -6.63 -5.94 -7.06
C TYR A 84 -6.32 -6.81 -5.83
N TRP A 85 -6.70 -8.10 -5.83
CA TRP A 85 -6.31 -9.05 -4.79
C TRP A 85 -4.80 -9.09 -4.55
N LYS A 86 -3.97 -8.83 -5.58
CA LYS A 86 -2.51 -8.79 -5.49
C LYS A 86 -2.02 -7.64 -4.62
N ILE A 87 -2.58 -6.44 -4.82
CA ILE A 87 -2.25 -5.27 -4.00
C ILE A 87 -2.66 -5.52 -2.55
N ALA A 88 -3.87 -6.02 -2.32
CA ALA A 88 -4.33 -6.37 -0.98
C ALA A 88 -3.43 -7.44 -0.34
N ALA A 89 -3.04 -8.48 -1.07
CA ALA A 89 -2.18 -9.53 -0.54
C ALA A 89 -0.77 -9.02 -0.20
N ILE A 90 -0.19 -8.14 -1.02
CA ILE A 90 1.10 -7.50 -0.74
C ILE A 90 0.98 -6.62 0.52
N CYS A 91 -0.09 -5.84 0.65
CA CYS A 91 -0.35 -5.03 1.86
C CYS A 91 -0.53 -5.91 3.12
N GLY A 92 -1.13 -7.09 2.95
CA GLY A 92 -1.24 -8.10 4.02
C GLY A 92 0.05 -8.87 4.29
N TYR A 93 1.10 -8.64 3.48
CA TYR A 93 2.34 -9.42 3.48
C TYR A 93 2.08 -10.94 3.42
N ASP A 94 1.05 -11.34 2.69
CA ASP A 94 0.51 -12.69 2.62
C ASP A 94 1.10 -13.46 1.45
N ASN A 95 2.26 -14.07 1.68
CA ASN A 95 2.96 -14.83 0.64
C ASN A 95 2.17 -16.06 0.17
N GLU A 96 1.31 -16.63 1.01
CA GLU A 96 0.51 -17.80 0.64
C GLU A 96 -0.51 -17.45 -0.45
N ILE A 97 -1.21 -16.32 -0.31
CA ILE A 97 -2.16 -15.85 -1.34
C ILE A 97 -1.44 -15.50 -2.66
N ILE A 98 -0.25 -14.91 -2.58
CA ILE A 98 0.52 -14.38 -3.73
C ILE A 98 1.18 -15.49 -4.58
N THR A 99 1.44 -16.69 -4.04
CA THR A 99 2.04 -17.80 -4.80
C THR A 99 1.27 -18.23 -6.05
N TYR A 100 0.02 -17.77 -6.24
CA TYR A 100 -0.74 -17.98 -7.47
C TYR A 100 -0.20 -17.10 -8.62
N LYS A 101 0.77 -17.64 -9.37
CA LYS A 101 1.36 -17.00 -10.55
C LYS A 101 0.38 -16.97 -11.72
N GLN A 102 0.04 -15.77 -12.17
CA GLN A 102 -0.47 -15.54 -13.52
C GLN A 102 0.52 -14.60 -14.22
N ILE A 103 1.46 -15.18 -14.98
CA ILE A 103 2.44 -14.39 -15.73
C ILE A 103 1.72 -13.89 -17.00
N ALA A 104 1.50 -12.57 -17.08
CA ALA A 104 1.03 -11.96 -18.32
C ALA A 104 2.12 -12.07 -19.40
N ASN A 105 1.74 -12.52 -20.59
CA ASN A 105 2.64 -12.60 -21.75
C ASN A 105 3.22 -11.22 -22.12
N ASP A 106 4.48 -11.20 -22.55
CA ASP A 106 5.31 -10.03 -22.92
C ASP A 106 4.74 -9.14 -24.06
N ASN A 107 3.59 -9.49 -24.65
CA ASN A 107 2.94 -8.78 -25.76
C ASN A 107 1.66 -8.01 -25.37
N THR A 108 1.45 -7.74 -24.08
CA THR A 108 0.21 -7.13 -23.58
C THR A 108 0.21 -5.60 -23.63
N THR A 109 -0.96 -5.01 -23.87
CA THR A 109 -1.21 -3.58 -23.63
C THR A 109 -1.09 -3.28 -22.13
N PHE A 110 -0.56 -2.11 -21.78
CA PHE A 110 -0.43 -1.70 -20.39
C PHE A 110 -1.80 -1.73 -19.68
N SER A 111 -1.82 -2.29 -18.46
CA SER A 111 -3.00 -2.32 -17.60
C SER A 111 -2.56 -2.26 -16.13
N ASN A 112 -3.45 -1.83 -15.24
CA ASN A 112 -3.16 -1.83 -13.80
C ASN A 112 -2.87 -3.25 -13.27
N SER A 113 -3.54 -4.29 -13.81
CA SER A 113 -3.25 -5.68 -13.45
C SER A 113 -1.78 -6.04 -13.71
N LEU A 114 -1.21 -5.57 -14.82
CA LEU A 114 0.19 -5.81 -15.17
C LEU A 114 1.14 -5.18 -14.15
N PHE A 115 0.83 -3.97 -13.66
CA PHE A 115 1.59 -3.37 -12.57
C PHE A 115 1.49 -4.20 -11.28
N TYR A 116 0.29 -4.71 -10.95
CA TYR A 116 0.10 -5.55 -9.76
C TYR A 116 0.87 -6.87 -9.85
N ASP A 117 0.91 -7.48 -11.05
CA ASP A 117 1.72 -8.67 -11.34
C ASP A 117 3.21 -8.41 -11.10
N LEU A 118 3.71 -7.25 -11.53
CA LEU A 118 5.11 -6.87 -11.32
C LEU A 118 5.45 -6.71 -9.84
N LEU A 119 4.58 -6.07 -9.04
CA LEU A 119 4.82 -5.94 -7.61
C LEU A 119 4.82 -7.31 -6.91
N SER A 120 3.87 -8.19 -7.24
CA SER A 120 3.86 -9.56 -6.74
C SER A 120 5.14 -10.32 -7.11
N TYR A 121 5.62 -10.13 -8.35
CA TYR A 121 6.85 -10.74 -8.83
C TYR A 121 8.09 -10.23 -8.09
N ILE A 122 8.16 -8.92 -7.83
CA ILE A 122 9.23 -8.30 -7.04
C ILE A 122 9.20 -8.83 -5.60
N LEU A 123 8.04 -8.94 -4.97
CA LEU A 123 7.93 -9.41 -3.59
C LEU A 123 8.41 -10.86 -3.45
N LEU A 124 8.00 -11.73 -4.38
CA LEU A 124 8.32 -13.17 -4.33
C LEU A 124 9.74 -13.50 -4.81
N GLU A 125 10.15 -12.92 -5.95
CA GLU A 125 11.40 -13.32 -6.62
C GLU A 125 12.52 -12.30 -6.50
N ASN A 126 12.26 -11.14 -5.90
CA ASN A 126 13.21 -10.03 -5.84
C ASN A 126 13.73 -9.60 -7.23
N ASN A 127 12.94 -9.81 -8.29
CA ASN A 127 13.33 -9.54 -9.66
C ASN A 127 12.59 -8.31 -10.21
N THR A 128 13.36 -7.27 -10.54
CA THR A 128 12.86 -5.97 -11.00
C THR A 128 13.04 -5.76 -12.51
N SER A 129 13.70 -6.68 -13.22
CA SER A 129 14.05 -6.53 -14.64
C SER A 129 12.83 -6.26 -15.53
N SER A 130 11.73 -6.98 -15.28
CA SER A 130 10.46 -6.82 -16.00
C SER A 130 9.87 -5.42 -15.84
N LEU A 131 9.99 -4.82 -14.63
CA LEU A 131 9.51 -3.46 -14.38
C LEU A 131 10.32 -2.43 -15.16
N PHE A 132 11.65 -2.54 -15.18
CA PHE A 132 12.50 -1.62 -15.94
C PHE A 132 12.23 -1.68 -17.44
N ARG A 133 12.18 -2.89 -18.01
CA ARG A 133 11.82 -3.11 -19.42
C ARG A 133 10.44 -2.53 -19.74
N MET A 134 9.48 -2.68 -18.83
CA MET A 134 8.15 -2.11 -18.98
C MET A 134 8.18 -0.57 -18.93
N SER A 135 8.98 0.01 -18.04
CA SER A 135 9.15 1.45 -17.90
C SER A 135 9.76 2.11 -19.13
N GLU A 136 10.63 1.43 -19.89
CA GLU A 136 11.16 1.95 -21.15
C GLU A 136 10.06 2.20 -22.19
N ARG A 137 9.03 1.34 -22.21
CA ARG A 137 7.93 1.42 -23.18
C ARG A 137 6.73 2.21 -22.68
N TRP A 138 6.43 2.12 -21.38
CA TRP A 138 5.20 2.65 -20.79
C TRP A 138 5.44 3.56 -19.59
N GLY A 139 6.65 4.11 -19.41
CA GLY A 139 7.00 4.93 -18.24
C GLY A 139 6.08 6.13 -17.99
N GLN A 140 5.43 6.67 -19.03
CA GLN A 140 4.48 7.79 -18.91
C GLN A 140 3.04 7.35 -18.59
N GLN A 141 2.75 6.04 -18.57
CA GLN A 141 1.42 5.55 -18.26
C GLN A 141 1.11 5.74 -16.77
N PRO A 142 -0.03 6.35 -16.42
CA PRO A 142 -0.43 6.53 -15.02
C PRO A 142 -0.80 5.19 -14.38
N ILE A 143 -0.43 5.02 -13.12
CA ILE A 143 -0.79 3.86 -12.31
C ILE A 143 -2.08 4.12 -11.55
N SER A 144 -3.10 3.29 -11.79
CA SER A 144 -4.36 3.27 -11.05
C SER A 144 -5.00 4.66 -10.91
N ARG A 145 -5.70 4.89 -9.79
CA ARG A 145 -6.32 6.18 -9.42
C ARG A 145 -5.33 7.23 -8.93
N LEU A 146 -4.08 6.83 -8.67
CA LEU A 146 -3.02 7.75 -8.24
C LEU A 146 -2.62 8.73 -9.35
N GLY A 147 -2.76 8.33 -10.61
CA GLY A 147 -2.33 9.16 -11.74
C GLY A 147 -0.81 9.34 -11.85
N ILE A 148 -0.03 8.67 -11.00
CA ILE A 148 1.44 8.77 -10.97
C ILE A 148 2.02 7.90 -12.10
N PRO A 149 2.88 8.43 -12.99
CA PRO A 149 3.48 7.66 -14.05
C PRO A 149 4.35 6.49 -13.55
N LEU A 150 4.29 5.35 -14.25
CA LEU A 150 5.09 4.15 -13.99
C LEU A 150 6.60 4.44 -13.81
N GLY A 151 7.12 5.42 -14.55
CA GLY A 151 8.53 5.82 -14.51
C GLY A 151 9.01 6.30 -13.13
N TYR A 152 8.12 6.84 -12.29
CA TYR A 152 8.48 7.22 -10.92
C TYR A 152 8.72 5.98 -10.06
N PHE A 153 7.91 4.93 -10.22
CA PHE A 153 8.06 3.68 -9.50
C PHE A 153 9.34 2.94 -9.89
N SER A 154 9.65 2.87 -11.19
CA SER A 154 10.88 2.23 -11.67
C SER A 154 12.13 3.00 -11.23
N SER A 155 12.11 4.34 -11.27
CA SER A 155 13.23 5.19 -10.81
C SER A 155 13.50 4.99 -9.31
N ALA A 156 12.45 4.99 -8.48
CA ALA A 156 12.58 4.74 -7.05
C ALA A 156 13.14 3.33 -6.76
N ILE A 157 12.68 2.29 -7.47
CA ILE A 157 13.27 0.94 -7.35
C ILE A 157 14.74 0.93 -7.77
N GLY A 158 15.09 1.61 -8.86
CA GLY A 158 16.48 1.71 -9.33
C GLY A 158 17.40 2.36 -8.29
N GLU A 159 16.93 3.40 -7.61
CA GLU A 159 17.64 4.02 -6.48
C GLU A 159 17.80 3.05 -5.32
N ILE A 160 16.73 2.35 -4.90
CA ILE A 160 16.80 1.39 -3.79
C ILE A 160 17.72 0.20 -4.11
N GLN A 161 17.78 -0.27 -5.35
CA GLN A 161 18.67 -1.38 -5.73
C GLN A 161 20.15 -0.99 -5.75
N ASN A 162 20.45 0.24 -6.17
CA ASN A 162 21.83 0.72 -6.32
C ASN A 162 22.31 1.57 -5.14
N GLY A 163 21.39 1.99 -4.27
CA GLY A 163 21.65 2.90 -3.16
C GLY A 163 22.55 2.28 -2.10
N ARG A 164 23.23 3.12 -1.33
CA ARG A 164 24.10 2.70 -0.22
C ARG A 164 23.48 3.12 1.11
N PRO A 165 23.69 2.37 2.19
CA PRO A 165 23.37 2.80 3.54
C PRO A 165 23.98 4.18 3.82
N ASN A 166 23.21 5.07 4.45
CA ASN A 166 23.63 6.41 4.89
C ASN A 166 23.97 7.41 3.76
N ASP A 167 23.53 7.17 2.52
CA ASP A 167 23.57 8.20 1.48
C ASP A 167 22.36 9.14 1.65
N ALA A 168 22.57 10.28 2.30
CA ALA A 168 21.53 11.27 2.61
C ALA A 168 20.80 11.81 1.35
N ASN A 169 21.43 11.73 0.18
CA ASN A 169 20.86 12.17 -1.10
C ASN A 169 20.42 11.00 -1.99
N GLY A 170 20.52 9.75 -1.51
CA GLY A 170 20.45 8.55 -2.34
C GLY A 170 19.05 8.20 -2.87
N PHE A 171 17.98 8.77 -2.31
CA PHE A 171 16.59 8.35 -2.57
C PHE A 171 15.69 9.48 -3.10
N SER A 172 16.22 10.28 -4.02
CA SER A 172 15.53 11.46 -4.57
C SER A 172 14.23 11.11 -5.31
N SER A 173 14.23 10.03 -6.10
CA SER A 173 13.09 9.54 -6.85
C SER A 173 12.04 8.92 -5.94
N LEU A 174 12.46 8.20 -4.88
CA LEU A 174 11.54 7.72 -3.86
C LEU A 174 10.84 8.88 -3.16
N LYS A 175 11.58 9.92 -2.77
CA LYS A 175 11.01 11.12 -2.15
C LYS A 175 9.99 11.79 -3.07
N ILE A 176 10.32 11.97 -4.35
CA ILE A 176 9.38 12.57 -5.32
C ILE A 176 8.12 11.71 -5.47
N LEU A 177 8.26 10.39 -5.61
CA LEU A 177 7.13 9.47 -5.72
C LEU A 177 6.20 9.56 -4.50
N LEU A 178 6.77 9.54 -3.30
CA LEU A 178 5.99 9.64 -2.06
C LEU A 178 5.38 11.03 -1.88
N SER A 179 6.07 12.10 -2.26
CA SER A 179 5.50 13.45 -2.28
C SER A 179 4.28 13.52 -3.19
N ARG A 180 4.34 12.93 -4.39
CA ARG A 180 3.20 12.84 -5.31
C ARG A 180 2.04 12.07 -4.72
N ALA A 181 2.31 10.95 -4.03
CA ALA A 181 1.27 10.19 -3.35
C ALA A 181 0.60 11.01 -2.23
N ALA A 182 1.38 11.84 -1.53
CA ALA A 182 0.89 12.70 -0.45
C ALA A 182 0.14 13.94 -0.93
N GLU A 183 0.27 14.36 -2.20
CA GLU A 183 -0.46 15.52 -2.77
C GLU A 183 -1.99 15.35 -2.60
N ASN A 184 -2.51 14.15 -2.85
CA ASN A 184 -3.94 13.86 -2.67
C ASN A 184 -4.37 14.03 -1.21
N ILE A 185 -3.52 13.62 -0.27
CA ILE A 185 -3.77 13.77 1.16
C ILE A 185 -3.77 15.26 1.53
N ALA A 186 -2.83 16.05 1.01
CA ALA A 186 -2.78 17.49 1.25
C ALA A 186 -4.04 18.21 0.73
N ILE A 187 -4.53 17.83 -0.45
CA ILE A 187 -5.79 18.35 -1.01
C ILE A 187 -6.98 17.98 -0.12
N LEU A 188 -7.06 16.72 0.32
CA LEU A 188 -8.14 16.24 1.19
C LEU A 188 -8.09 16.92 2.57
N ARG A 189 -6.90 17.15 3.13
CA ARG A 189 -6.71 17.92 4.37
C ARG A 189 -7.13 19.38 4.24
N ALA A 190 -6.92 20.00 3.08
CA ALA A 190 -7.37 21.37 2.84
C ALA A 190 -8.91 21.49 2.95
N ASP A 191 -9.64 20.41 2.67
CA ASP A 191 -11.05 20.28 3.00
C ASP A 191 -11.24 19.81 4.46
N ASN A 192 -10.90 20.68 5.40
CA ASN A 192 -10.98 20.42 6.84
C ASN A 192 -12.34 19.85 7.29
N TYR A 193 -13.44 20.22 6.61
CA TYR A 193 -14.78 19.77 6.95
C TYR A 193 -14.99 18.30 6.60
N HIS A 194 -14.61 17.87 5.39
CA HIS A 194 -14.73 16.47 4.99
C HIS A 194 -13.65 15.60 5.63
N TRP A 195 -12.45 16.14 5.83
CA TRP A 195 -11.32 15.48 6.51
C TRP A 195 -11.63 15.17 7.98
N GLY A 196 -12.04 16.17 8.76
CA GLY A 196 -12.29 16.01 10.19
C GLY A 196 -13.56 15.23 10.53
N ASN A 197 -14.50 15.10 9.58
CA ASN A 197 -15.76 14.37 9.76
C ASN A 197 -15.83 13.06 8.96
N PHE A 198 -14.73 12.65 8.31
CA PHE A 198 -14.66 11.44 7.49
C PHE A 198 -15.78 11.32 6.44
N LYS A 199 -16.15 12.43 5.80
CA LYS A 199 -17.21 12.46 4.78
C LYS A 199 -16.61 12.25 3.38
N GLY A 200 -16.90 11.11 2.76
CA GLY A 200 -16.41 10.71 1.43
C GLY A 200 -15.52 9.46 1.47
N THR A 201 -15.04 9.01 0.31
CA THR A 201 -14.09 7.88 0.20
C THR A 201 -12.67 8.39 0.50
N PHE A 202 -12.33 8.46 1.78
CA PHE A 202 -11.00 8.88 2.23
C PHE A 202 -10.09 7.66 2.49
N LEU A 203 -8.87 7.71 1.96
CA LEU A 203 -7.82 6.73 2.26
C LEU A 203 -6.55 7.49 2.66
N ALA A 204 -6.17 7.33 3.93
CA ALA A 204 -4.98 7.97 4.49
C ALA A 204 -3.68 7.48 3.86
N VAL A 205 -3.68 6.22 3.44
CA VAL A 205 -2.60 5.59 2.69
C VAL A 205 -3.22 4.81 1.56
N GLU A 206 -2.73 5.09 0.35
CA GLU A 206 -3.17 4.42 -0.86
C GLU A 206 -2.57 3.01 -0.93
N PRO A 207 -3.36 1.93 -1.07
CA PRO A 207 -2.85 0.56 -1.02
C PRO A 207 -1.76 0.25 -2.06
N GLU A 208 -1.83 0.84 -3.26
CA GLU A 208 -0.81 0.67 -4.29
C GLU A 208 0.56 1.25 -3.86
N ILE A 209 0.56 2.37 -3.14
CA ILE A 209 1.78 2.98 -2.59
C ILE A 209 2.31 2.14 -1.43
N LEU A 210 1.42 1.70 -0.54
CA LEU A 210 1.81 0.81 0.57
C LEU A 210 2.43 -0.49 0.05
N ALA A 211 1.77 -1.15 -0.91
CA ALA A 211 2.26 -2.37 -1.55
C ALA A 211 3.64 -2.14 -2.19
N PHE A 212 3.81 -1.02 -2.90
CA PHE A 212 5.10 -0.66 -3.47
C PHE A 212 6.18 -0.45 -2.38
N CYS A 213 5.88 0.25 -1.30
CA CYS A 213 6.81 0.44 -0.18
C CYS A 213 7.20 -0.90 0.48
N ILE A 214 6.27 -1.84 0.60
CA ILE A 214 6.55 -3.20 1.09
C ILE A 214 7.53 -3.92 0.15
N CYS A 215 7.34 -3.81 -1.17
CA CYS A 215 8.31 -4.32 -2.14
C CYS A 215 9.69 -3.67 -2.00
N LEU A 216 9.77 -2.36 -1.72
CA LEU A 216 11.05 -1.68 -1.47
C LEU A 216 11.75 -2.21 -0.22
N CYS A 217 11.00 -2.37 0.88
CA CYS A 217 11.53 -2.97 2.11
C CYS A 217 12.08 -4.37 1.81
N LYS A 218 11.35 -5.18 1.05
CA LYS A 218 11.80 -6.51 0.63
C LYS A 218 13.11 -6.47 -0.17
N ILE A 219 13.20 -5.58 -1.17
CA ILE A 219 14.42 -5.40 -1.98
C ILE A 219 15.61 -5.03 -1.06
N TRP A 220 15.38 -4.11 -0.12
CA TRP A 220 16.42 -3.63 0.79
C TRP A 220 16.90 -4.71 1.76
N THR A 221 15.98 -5.43 2.39
CA THR A 221 16.30 -6.53 3.31
C THR A 221 17.03 -7.68 2.62
N ASN A 222 16.68 -7.97 1.36
CA ASN A 222 17.42 -8.97 0.56
C ASN A 222 18.88 -8.57 0.29
N ARG A 223 19.25 -7.30 0.48
CA ARG A 223 20.64 -6.81 0.44
C ARG A 223 21.34 -6.87 1.80
N ASN A 224 20.74 -7.53 2.79
CA ASN A 224 21.17 -7.58 4.20
C ASN A 224 21.27 -6.20 4.86
N MET A 225 20.38 -5.28 4.48
CA MET A 225 20.30 -3.94 5.07
C MET A 225 19.02 -3.81 5.89
N PRO A 226 19.05 -3.19 7.09
CA PRO A 226 17.84 -2.96 7.88
C PRO A 226 16.84 -2.04 7.18
N SER A 227 15.55 -2.40 7.18
CA SER A 227 14.48 -1.64 6.53
C SER A 227 14.35 -0.20 7.05
N ASP A 228 14.68 0.04 8.32
CA ASP A 228 14.66 1.38 8.92
C ASP A 228 15.73 2.33 8.35
N GLU A 229 16.78 1.81 7.72
CA GLU A 229 17.75 2.66 7.01
C GLU A 229 17.16 3.33 5.77
N LEU A 230 16.06 2.81 5.21
CA LEU A 230 15.31 3.49 4.16
C LEU A 230 14.78 4.86 4.60
N LEU A 231 14.54 5.05 5.91
CA LEU A 231 14.11 6.32 6.49
C LEU A 231 15.27 7.30 6.72
N ARG A 232 16.53 6.85 6.67
CA ARG A 232 17.69 7.74 6.90
C ARG A 232 18.01 8.62 5.69
N GLY A 233 17.58 8.23 4.49
CA GLY A 233 17.69 9.04 3.27
C GLY A 233 16.46 9.90 3.00
N THR A 234 15.55 10.04 3.97
CA THR A 234 14.27 10.75 3.79
C THR A 234 14.21 12.00 4.64
N GLU A 235 14.96 13.05 4.26
CA GLU A 235 14.74 14.40 4.77
C GLU A 235 13.47 14.98 4.14
N GLY A 236 12.48 15.43 4.93
CA GLY A 236 11.24 16.03 4.41
C GLY A 236 10.09 16.05 5.42
N GLU A 237 8.89 16.42 4.96
CA GLU A 237 7.69 16.43 5.81
C GLU A 237 7.29 15.00 6.22
N ASP A 238 7.05 14.79 7.52
CA ASP A 238 6.75 13.46 8.09
C ASP A 238 5.58 12.75 7.39
N ILE A 239 4.61 13.52 6.88
CA ILE A 239 3.43 12.98 6.18
C ILE A 239 3.78 12.21 4.91
N VAL A 240 4.84 12.60 4.20
CA VAL A 240 5.28 12.00 2.94
C VAL A 240 5.73 10.56 3.15
N PHE A 241 6.33 10.26 4.30
CA PHE A 241 6.96 8.98 4.57
C PHE A 241 6.10 8.02 5.39
N ILE A 242 4.85 8.39 5.70
CA ILE A 242 3.90 7.51 6.41
C ILE A 242 3.74 6.15 5.72
N PRO A 243 3.51 6.06 4.39
CA PRO A 243 3.37 4.76 3.74
C PRO A 243 4.61 3.87 3.87
N LEU A 244 5.81 4.45 3.82
CA LEU A 244 7.06 3.73 3.97
C LEU A 244 7.26 3.24 5.41
N ARG A 245 6.92 4.07 6.42
CA ARG A 245 6.99 3.67 7.83
C ARG A 245 6.04 2.51 8.14
N ILE A 246 4.79 2.58 7.66
CA ILE A 246 3.81 1.49 7.79
C ILE A 246 4.32 0.22 7.10
N ALA A 247 4.89 0.34 5.90
CA ALA A 247 5.48 -0.80 5.20
C ALA A 247 6.61 -1.46 6.00
N ILE A 248 7.49 -0.66 6.64
CA ILE A 248 8.55 -1.18 7.51
C ILE A 248 7.95 -1.93 8.70
N GLU A 249 6.93 -1.38 9.37
CA GLU A 249 6.30 -2.06 10.51
C GLU A 249 5.68 -3.41 10.10
N ILE A 250 4.97 -3.45 8.97
CA ILE A 250 4.37 -4.67 8.42
C ILE A 250 5.46 -5.69 8.07
N THR A 251 6.52 -5.28 7.38
CA THR A 251 7.55 -6.20 6.88
C THR A 251 8.52 -6.70 7.96
N ASP A 252 8.88 -5.84 8.92
CA ASP A 252 9.75 -6.18 10.04
C ASP A 252 8.98 -6.79 11.22
N ASN A 253 7.64 -6.78 11.18
CA ASN A 253 6.74 -7.22 12.26
C ASN A 253 7.08 -6.58 13.63
N ARG A 254 7.32 -5.27 13.64
CA ARG A 254 7.63 -4.48 14.84
C ARG A 254 7.10 -3.06 14.70
N SER A 255 6.71 -2.44 15.81
CA SER A 255 6.35 -1.02 15.81
C SER A 255 7.60 -0.13 15.75
N LEU A 256 7.53 0.95 14.96
CA LEU A 256 8.59 1.95 14.92
C LEU A 256 8.43 2.97 16.04
N GLU A 257 9.56 3.40 16.61
CA GLU A 257 9.58 4.54 17.52
C GLU A 257 9.30 5.86 16.76
N ARG A 258 8.91 6.89 17.51
CA ARG A 258 8.68 8.23 16.94
C ARG A 258 9.92 8.69 16.16
N PRO A 259 9.78 9.40 15.03
CA PRO A 259 10.90 10.12 14.44
C PRO A 259 11.54 10.96 15.55
N TYR A 260 12.87 10.94 15.63
CA TYR A 260 13.58 11.96 16.39
C TYR A 260 13.15 13.30 15.79
N SER A 261 12.33 14.05 16.53
CA SER A 261 12.03 15.43 16.20
C SER A 261 13.38 16.13 16.08
N HIS A 262 13.80 16.48 14.86
CA HIS A 262 14.82 17.49 14.70
C HIS A 262 14.26 18.73 15.40
N LYS A 263 14.83 19.04 16.57
CA LYS A 263 14.64 20.35 17.17
C LYS A 263 15.05 21.36 16.10
N VAL A 264 14.09 22.19 15.71
CA VAL A 264 14.30 23.42 14.93
C VAL A 264 15.47 24.20 15.54
#